data_AF-A0A8B3LB87-F1
#
_entry.id   AF-A0A8B3LB87-F1
#
_cell.length_a   1.000
_cell.length_b   1.000
_cell.length_c   1.000
_cell.angle_alpha   90.00
_cell.angle_beta   90.00
_cell.angle_gamma   90.00
#
_symmetry.space_group_name_H-M   'P 1'
#
loop_
_entity.id
_entity.type
_entity.pdbx_description
1 polymer ?
#
loop_
_entity_poly.entity_id
_entity_poly.type
_entity_poly.pdbx_seq_one_letter_code
_entity_poly.pdbx_strand_id
1 'polypeptide(L)'
;MWAMLIHDHISMARRHVRQGERHIALQHERIACLRTSRLPTEDALRFLSLLEEVHALQREHLSRLLSKSAPSKAVSELSPKTQLVAGRNDVIAIPEPIVWLGLDLEQALKEILSESAAKPSKVKLH
;
A
#
# COMPACT_ATOMS: atom_id res chain seq x y z
N MET A 1 -18.78 -9.07 -1.79
CA MET A 1 -18.68 -7.59 -1.70
C MET A 1 -18.53 -7.21 -0.22
N TRP A 2 -17.31 -6.90 0.22
CA TRP A 2 -17.09 -6.44 1.60
C TRP A 2 -17.43 -4.95 1.68
N ALA A 3 -18.55 -4.63 2.32
CA ALA A 3 -18.96 -3.26 2.59
C ALA A 3 -18.18 -2.74 3.82
N MET A 4 -17.17 -1.91 3.59
CA MET A 4 -16.38 -1.30 4.67
C MET A 4 -16.75 0.18 4.82
N LEU A 5 -16.80 0.68 6.06
CA LEU A 5 -17.01 2.10 6.32
C LEU A 5 -15.82 2.90 5.79
N ILE A 6 -16.11 4.07 5.21
CA ILE A 6 -15.10 4.98 4.65
C ILE A 6 -14.01 5.36 5.66
N HIS A 7 -14.36 5.49 6.94
CA HIS A 7 -13.41 5.82 8.00
C HIS A 7 -12.39 4.70 8.23
N ASP A 8 -12.83 3.44 8.21
CA ASP A 8 -11.96 2.29 8.41
C ASP A 8 -11.05 2.10 7.18
N HIS A 9 -11.59 2.31 5.97
CA HIS A 9 -10.79 2.24 4.75
C HIS A 9 -9.72 3.35 4.71
N ILE A 10 -10.03 4.57 5.14
CA ILE A 10 -9.03 5.65 5.30
C ILE A 10 -7.98 5.26 6.34
N SER A 11 -8.40 4.66 7.46
CA SER A 11 -7.48 4.26 8.52
C SER A 11 -6.51 3.18 8.05
N MET A 12 -7.00 2.19 7.29
CA MET A 12 -6.18 1.19 6.62
C MET A 12 -5.23 1.82 5.59
N ALA A 13 -5.74 2.64 4.68
CA ALA A 13 -4.92 3.29 3.65
C ALA A 13 -3.80 4.14 4.27
N ARG A 14 -4.09 4.90 5.34
CA ARG A 14 -3.08 5.65 6.11
C ARG A 14 -2.01 4.75 6.70
N ARG A 15 -2.40 3.60 7.26
CA ARG A 15 -1.45 2.63 7.82
C ARG A 15 -0.54 2.06 6.72
N HIS A 16 -1.10 1.67 5.59
CA HIS A 16 -0.33 1.13 4.46
C HIS A 16 0.66 2.15 3.91
N VAL A 17 0.24 3.41 3.73
CA VAL A 17 1.15 4.49 3.30
C VAL A 17 2.33 4.62 4.27
N ARG A 18 2.07 4.70 5.59
CA ARG A 18 3.15 4.81 6.60
C ARG A 18 4.07 3.59 6.63
N GLN A 19 3.52 2.38 6.45
CA GLN A 19 4.34 1.17 6.39
C GLN A 19 5.22 1.15 5.14
N GLY A 20 4.67 1.55 3.99
CA GLY A 20 5.41 1.67 2.74
C GLY A 20 6.54 2.69 2.80
N GLU A 21 6.31 3.85 3.41
CA GLU A 21 7.37 4.88 3.61
C GLU A 21 8.55 4.32 4.40
N ARG A 22 8.27 3.62 5.51
CA ARG A 22 9.30 2.97 6.32
C ARG A 22 10.04 1.90 5.55
N HIS A 23 9.33 1.09 4.76
CA HIS A 23 9.94 0.03 3.98
C HIS A 23 10.85 0.59 2.90
N ILE A 24 10.41 1.61 2.16
CA ILE A 24 11.22 2.28 1.14
C ILE A 24 12.49 2.89 1.75
N ALA A 25 12.38 3.58 2.89
CA ALA A 25 13.54 4.12 3.60
C ALA A 25 14.57 3.02 3.97
N LEU A 26 14.09 1.89 4.51
CA LEU A 26 14.96 0.75 4.83
C LEU A 26 15.62 0.13 3.59
N GLN A 27 14.94 0.10 2.44
CA GLN A 27 15.54 -0.38 1.19
C GLN A 27 16.62 0.56 0.67
N HIS A 28 16.40 1.88 0.75
CA HIS A 28 17.45 2.88 0.46
C HIS A 28 18.70 2.65 1.32
N GLU A 29 18.52 2.47 2.64
CA GLU A 29 19.63 2.20 3.56
C GLU A 29 20.38 0.91 3.20
N ARG A 30 19.65 -0.18 2.93
CA ARG A 30 20.24 -1.47 2.53
C ARG A 30 21.04 -1.35 1.24
N ILE A 31 20.51 -0.67 0.23
CA ILE A 31 21.20 -0.44 -1.03
C ILE A 31 22.45 0.40 -0.80
N ALA A 32 22.38 1.44 0.04
CA ALA A 32 23.57 2.22 0.41
C ALA A 32 24.66 1.35 1.03
N CYS A 33 24.30 0.46 1.98
CA CYS A 33 25.23 -0.50 2.57
C CYS A 33 25.86 -1.43 1.51
N LEU A 34 25.07 -1.99 0.60
CA LEU A 34 25.58 -2.83 -0.50
C LEU A 34 26.58 -2.07 -1.37
N ARG A 35 26.29 -0.81 -1.72
CA ARG A 35 27.20 0.06 -2.49
C ARG A 35 28.52 0.30 -1.76
N THR A 36 28.48 0.57 -0.45
CA THR A 36 29.70 0.78 0.34
C THR A 36 30.57 -0.48 0.39
N SER A 37 29.95 -1.66 0.39
CA SER A 37 30.62 -2.95 0.32
C SER A 37 31.02 -3.38 -1.11
N ARG A 38 30.83 -2.51 -2.11
CA ARG A 38 31.08 -2.77 -3.54
C ARG A 38 30.34 -4.00 -4.08
N LEU A 39 29.17 -4.31 -3.52
CA LEU A 39 28.30 -5.38 -4.00
C LEU A 39 27.39 -4.87 -5.13
N PRO A 40 26.96 -5.75 -6.05
CA PRO A 40 26.04 -5.36 -7.12
C PRO A 40 24.70 -4.84 -6.57
N THR A 41 24.23 -3.72 -7.09
CA THR A 41 22.95 -3.10 -6.65
C THR A 41 21.97 -2.82 -7.78
N GLU A 42 22.29 -3.23 -9.02
CA GLU A 42 21.50 -2.92 -10.21
C GLU A 42 20.04 -3.39 -10.07
N ASP A 43 19.82 -4.67 -9.75
CA ASP A 43 18.49 -5.24 -9.57
C ASP A 43 17.76 -4.65 -8.36
N ALA A 44 18.49 -4.39 -7.27
CA ALA A 44 17.92 -3.79 -6.08
C ALA A 44 17.41 -2.36 -6.34
N LEU A 45 18.12 -1.59 -7.15
CA LEU A 45 17.70 -0.25 -7.58
C LEU A 45 16.45 -0.33 -8.47
N ARG A 46 16.44 -1.24 -9.46
CA ARG A 46 15.24 -1.47 -10.30
C ARG A 46 14.02 -1.82 -9.46
N PHE A 47 14.19 -2.73 -8.50
CA PHE A 47 13.12 -3.14 -7.61
C PHE A 47 12.65 -1.99 -6.71
N LEU A 48 13.58 -1.19 -6.18
CA LEU A 48 13.23 -0.03 -5.36
C LEU A 48 12.40 1.00 -6.13
N SER A 49 12.72 1.26 -7.40
CA SER A 49 11.91 2.13 -8.25
C SER A 49 10.47 1.63 -8.40
N LEU A 50 10.27 0.32 -8.59
CA LEU A 50 8.92 -0.26 -8.65
C LEU A 50 8.17 -0.08 -7.31
N LEU A 51 8.83 -0.27 -6.18
CA LEU A 51 8.22 -0.04 -4.86
C LEU A 51 7.80 1.41 -4.67
N GLU A 52 8.61 2.37 -5.13
CA GLU A 52 8.30 3.80 -5.07
C GLU A 52 7.11 4.18 -5.95
N GLU A 53 7.01 3.60 -7.15
CA GLU A 53 5.85 3.76 -8.03
C GLU A 53 4.56 3.22 -7.40
N VAL A 54 4.59 1.99 -6.87
CA VAL A 54 3.44 1.40 -6.17
C VAL A 54 3.04 2.25 -4.96
N HIS A 55 4.02 2.76 -4.21
CA HIS A 55 3.74 3.62 -3.05
C HIS A 55 3.14 4.98 -3.45
N ALA A 56 3.54 5.54 -4.59
CA ALA A 56 2.90 6.73 -5.14
C ALA A 56 1.41 6.49 -5.43
N LEU A 57 1.06 5.35 -6.03
CA LEU A 57 -0.34 4.97 -6.27
C LEU A 57 -1.13 4.82 -4.95
N GLN A 58 -0.51 4.26 -3.91
CA GLN A 58 -1.13 4.15 -2.58
C GLN A 58 -1.39 5.52 -1.94
N ARG A 59 -0.46 6.47 -2.09
CA ARG A 59 -0.65 7.86 -1.63
C ARG A 59 -1.76 8.56 -2.40
N GLU A 60 -1.83 8.36 -3.71
CA GLU A 60 -2.91 8.90 -4.53
C GLU A 60 -4.27 8.33 -4.12
N HIS A 61 -4.36 7.02 -3.90
CA HIS A 61 -5.57 6.37 -3.40
C HIS A 61 -6.01 6.96 -2.06
N LEU A 62 -5.09 7.15 -1.12
CA LEU A 62 -5.38 7.81 0.16
C LEU A 62 -5.90 9.24 -0.06
N SER A 63 -5.29 10.02 -0.95
CA SER A 63 -5.74 11.38 -1.28
C SER A 63 -7.19 11.41 -1.80
N ARG A 64 -7.54 10.45 -2.68
CA ARG A 64 -8.90 10.29 -3.21
C ARG A 64 -9.90 9.91 -2.10
N LEU A 65 -9.54 9.00 -1.20
CA LEU A 65 -10.38 8.62 -0.06
C LEU A 65 -10.63 9.80 0.89
N LEU A 66 -9.59 10.58 1.20
CA LEU A 66 -9.70 11.76 2.05
C LEU A 66 -10.62 12.80 1.43
N SER A 67 -10.46 13.07 0.13
CA SER A 67 -11.32 13.99 -0.62
C SER A 67 -12.79 13.56 -0.58
N LYS A 68 -13.09 12.26 -0.70
CA LYS A 68 -14.46 11.73 -0.63
C LYS A 68 -15.07 11.78 0.78
N SER A 69 -14.25 11.74 1.82
CA SER A 69 -14.71 11.84 3.21
C SER A 69 -14.95 13.27 3.72
N ALA A 70 -14.39 14.27 3.03
CA ALA A 70 -14.56 15.66 3.41
C ALA A 70 -16.04 16.08 3.24
N PRO A 71 -16.67 16.73 4.24
CA PRO A 71 -17.96 17.35 4.03
C PRO A 71 -17.83 18.39 2.90
N SER A 72 -18.61 18.23 1.82
CA SER A 72 -18.74 19.26 0.79
C SER A 72 -19.10 20.58 1.48
N LYS A 73 -18.23 21.58 1.38
CA LYS A 73 -18.44 22.92 1.95
C LYS A 73 -18.39 23.92 0.81
N ALA A 74 -19.53 24.12 0.11
CA ALA A 74 -19.92 25.25 -0.76
C ALA A 74 -21.02 24.75 -1.74
N VAL A 75 -22.20 25.36 -1.97
CA VAL A 75 -22.76 26.68 -1.62
C VAL A 75 -24.26 26.54 -1.37
N SER A 76 -24.73 27.20 -0.32
CA SER A 76 -26.12 27.53 -0.05
C SER A 76 -26.51 28.76 -0.89
N GLU A 77 -27.33 28.59 -1.93
CA GLU A 77 -28.30 29.60 -2.37
C GLU A 77 -29.60 28.92 -2.84
N LEU A 78 -30.63 29.05 -2.00
CA LEU A 78 -32.08 29.14 -2.27
C LEU A 78 -32.74 28.16 -3.27
N SER A 79 -33.44 27.15 -2.74
CA SER A 79 -34.85 26.86 -3.12
C SER A 79 -35.48 25.82 -2.17
N PRO A 80 -36.67 26.06 -1.59
CA PRO A 80 -37.29 25.15 -0.64
C PRO A 80 -38.12 24.09 -1.37
N LYS A 81 -37.67 22.84 -1.38
CA LYS A 81 -38.58 21.69 -1.27
C LYS A 81 -37.86 20.38 -0.94
N THR A 82 -38.31 19.84 0.18
CA THR A 82 -38.36 18.42 0.53
C THR A 82 -37.07 17.80 1.06
N GLN A 83 -37.11 17.62 2.38
CA GLN A 83 -36.22 16.84 3.22
C GLN A 83 -36.16 15.38 2.75
N LEU A 84 -34.95 14.80 2.79
CA LEU A 84 -34.73 13.49 3.40
C LEU A 84 -33.27 13.41 3.87
N VAL A 85 -33.04 13.80 5.13
CA VAL A 85 -31.82 13.49 5.85
C VAL A 85 -31.83 11.98 6.11
N ALA A 86 -30.97 11.24 5.43
CA ALA A 86 -30.66 9.85 5.74
C ALA A 86 -29.15 9.62 5.60
N GLY A 87 -28.50 9.43 6.76
CA GLY A 87 -27.34 8.57 6.96
C GLY A 87 -26.18 8.68 5.98
N ARG A 88 -25.23 9.56 6.33
CA ARG A 88 -23.89 9.74 5.75
C ARG A 88 -22.99 8.49 5.96
N ASN A 89 -23.35 7.37 5.37
CA ASN A 89 -22.58 6.11 5.38
C ASN A 89 -22.31 5.65 3.95
N ASP A 90 -21.49 6.41 3.23
CA ASP A 90 -21.07 6.05 1.88
C ASP A 90 -20.11 4.85 1.96
N VAL A 91 -20.66 3.64 1.85
CA VAL A 91 -19.90 2.41 1.64
C VAL A 91 -19.11 2.58 0.35
N ILE A 92 -17.79 2.71 0.45
CA ILE A 92 -16.93 2.73 -0.73
C ILE A 92 -16.62 1.27 -1.08
N ALA A 93 -17.06 0.84 -2.27
CA ALA A 93 -16.55 -0.38 -2.87
C ALA A 93 -15.04 -0.22 -3.09
N ILE A 94 -14.25 -0.98 -2.34
CA ILE A 94 -12.80 -1.08 -2.56
C ILE A 94 -12.62 -1.88 -3.86
N PRO A 95 -11.96 -1.33 -4.89
CA PRO A 95 -11.58 -2.14 -6.03
C PRO A 95 -10.64 -3.24 -5.52
N GLU A 96 -11.07 -4.49 -5.66
CA GLU A 96 -10.37 -5.69 -5.19
C GLU A 96 -8.89 -5.85 -5.65
N PRO A 97 -8.37 -5.27 -6.76
CA PRO A 97 -7.02 -5.58 -7.21
C PRO A 97 -5.90 -5.19 -6.25
N ILE A 98 -5.95 -4.01 -5.62
CA ILE A 98 -4.80 -3.49 -4.86
C ILE A 98 -4.60 -4.26 -3.55
N VAL A 99 -5.69 -4.70 -2.92
CA VAL A 99 -5.63 -5.50 -1.68
C VAL A 99 -5.14 -6.91 -1.98
N TRP A 100 -5.61 -7.53 -3.07
CA TRP A 100 -5.10 -8.82 -3.53
C TRP A 100 -3.63 -8.74 -3.90
N LEU A 101 -3.20 -7.72 -4.66
CA LEU A 101 -1.80 -7.55 -5.02
C LEU A 101 -0.90 -7.37 -3.80
N GLY A 102 -1.36 -6.63 -2.78
CA GLY A 102 -0.63 -6.48 -1.52
C GLY A 102 -0.50 -7.79 -0.74
N LEU A 103 -1.57 -8.58 -0.65
CA LEU A 103 -1.57 -9.89 0.01
C LEU A 103 -0.75 -10.93 -0.76
N ASP A 104 -0.84 -10.95 -2.08
CA ASP A 104 -0.06 -11.82 -2.96
C ASP A 104 1.43 -11.48 -2.89
N LEU A 105 1.79 -10.19 -2.87
CA LEU A 105 3.17 -9.74 -2.67
C LEU A 105 3.70 -10.14 -1.28
N GLU A 106 2.90 -9.96 -0.22
CA GLU A 106 3.28 -10.39 1.12
C GLU A 106 3.47 -11.92 1.22
N GLN A 107 2.61 -12.69 0.56
CA GLN A 107 2.70 -14.14 0.51
C GLN A 107 3.93 -14.60 -0.28
N ALA A 108 4.17 -14.04 -1.47
CA ALA A 108 5.34 -14.34 -2.29
C ALA A 108 6.66 -13.99 -1.55
N LEU A 109 6.69 -12.86 -0.84
CA LEU A 109 7.85 -12.48 -0.02
C LEU A 109 8.07 -13.46 1.14
N LYS A 110 7.01 -13.93 1.80
CA LYS A 110 7.11 -14.95 2.85
C LYS A 110 7.63 -16.28 2.30
N GLU A 111 7.19 -16.69 1.13
CA GLU A 111 7.64 -17.93 0.48
C GLU A 111 9.14 -17.88 0.16
N ILE A 112 9.60 -16.80 -0.48
CA ILE A 112 11.03 -16.59 -0.79
C ILE A 112 11.89 -16.58 0.48
N LEU A 113 11.43 -15.87 1.53
CA LEU A 113 12.16 -15.82 2.80
C LEU A 113 12.19 -17.19 3.49
N SER A 114 11.11 -17.97 3.39
CA SER A 114 11.03 -19.32 3.96
C SER A 114 11.89 -20.34 3.21
N GLU A 115 12.02 -20.23 1.88
CA GLU A 115 12.94 -21.06 1.09
C GLU A 115 14.41 -20.73 1.41
N SER A 116 14.73 -19.46 1.70
CA SER A 116 16.08 -19.06 2.10
C SER A 116 16.48 -19.62 3.48
N ALA A 117 15.50 -19.83 4.37
CA ALA A 117 15.72 -20.39 5.71
C ALA A 117 15.82 -21.93 5.71
N ALA A 118 15.45 -22.61 4.63
CA ALA A 118 15.34 -24.06 4.55
C ALA A 118 16.57 -24.79 3.99
N LYS A 119 17.74 -24.16 3.86
CA LYS A 119 18.98 -24.86 3.46
C LYS A 119 20.01 -24.92 4.59
N PRO A 120 20.20 -26.13 5.13
CA PRO A 120 21.51 -26.75 4.98
C PRO A 120 21.39 -28.19 4.45
N SER A 121 22.53 -28.76 4.01
CA SER A 121 22.76 -30.17 3.59
C SER A 121 22.51 -30.47 2.11
N LYS A 122 23.42 -31.07 1.34
CA LYS A 122 24.80 -31.56 1.51
C LYS A 122 25.37 -31.66 0.09
N VAL A 123 26.51 -31.03 -0.17
CA VAL A 123 27.34 -31.36 -1.35
C VAL A 123 27.95 -32.73 -1.08
N LYS A 124 27.54 -33.76 -1.82
CA LYS A 124 28.29 -35.01 -1.91
C LYS A 124 29.26 -34.87 -3.09
N LEU A 125 30.54 -34.75 -2.76
CA LEU A 125 31.64 -35.05 -3.66
C LEU A 125 31.59 -36.54 -4.01
N HIS A 126 31.57 -36.85 -5.29
CA HIS A 126 32.15 -38.07 -5.87
C HIS A 126 32.54 -37.80 -7.31
#